data_AF-A0A0C2UWY2-F1
#
_entry.id   AF-A0A0C2UWY2-F1
#
_cell.length_a   1.000
_cell.length_b   1.000
_cell.length_c   1.000
_cell.angle_alpha   90.00
_cell.angle_beta   90.00
_cell.angle_gamma   90.00
#
_symmetry.space_group_name_H-M   'P 1'
#
loop_
_entity.id
_entity.type
_entity.pdbx_description
1 polymer ?
#
loop_
_entity_poly.entity_id
_entity_poly.type
_entity_poly.pdbx_seq_one_letter_code
_entity_poly.pdbx_strand_id
1 'polypeptide(L)'
;MVSELLRPDSEFSRAVYKEIRPAIPRAQWPTSALRASFTPSSDGLALIAAFEGLPPAYAAVAAQVVLRAKVDLVLVSPVAVLASAVVYMRRWRDTFLYALLPLLFAIPLMAPLGDAAMRASFVLFSLNMAALLVTHARLLQRRAKLQQGRFIAEIPSPGLRIKVPQGTPLHPQD
;
A
#
# COMPACT_ATOMS: atom_id res chain seq x y z
N MET A 1 7.58 0.02 14.54
CA MET A 1 6.59 0.78 15.32
C MET A 1 5.28 0.02 15.20
N VAL A 2 4.89 -0.72 16.24
CA VAL A 2 3.63 -1.50 16.28
C VAL A 2 2.81 -0.94 17.43
N SER A 3 1.86 -0.05 17.16
CA SER A 3 1.03 0.51 18.23
C SER A 3 -0.27 1.09 17.70
N GLU A 4 -1.05 0.32 16.95
CA GLU A 4 -2.48 0.60 16.90
C GLU A 4 -3.22 -0.72 16.82
N LEU A 5 -3.91 -1.05 17.93
CA LEU A 5 -4.94 -2.07 17.93
C LEU A 5 -6.20 -1.37 17.42
N LEU A 6 -6.54 -1.62 16.16
CA LEU A 6 -7.75 -1.10 15.57
C LEU A 6 -8.94 -1.87 16.12
N ARG A 7 -9.85 -1.14 16.75
CA ARG A 7 -11.07 -1.70 17.34
C ARG A 7 -12.05 -2.16 16.25
N PRO A 8 -13.02 -3.04 16.59
CA PRO A 8 -14.00 -3.58 15.63
C PRO A 8 -14.87 -2.52 14.96
N ASP A 9 -15.05 -1.38 15.63
CA ASP A 9 -15.82 -0.23 15.14
C ASP A 9 -15.04 0.67 14.18
N SER A 10 -13.73 0.47 14.02
CA SER A 10 -12.93 1.24 13.07
C SER A 10 -13.39 1.04 11.63
N GLU A 11 -13.25 2.09 10.81
CA GLU A 11 -13.59 2.04 9.38
C GLU A 11 -12.80 0.95 8.66
N PHE A 12 -11.53 0.78 9.00
CA PHE A 12 -10.67 -0.25 8.46
C PHE A 12 -11.16 -1.66 8.80
N SER A 13 -11.46 -1.96 10.08
CA SER A 13 -11.97 -3.28 10.49
C SER A 13 -13.28 -3.64 9.79
N ARG A 14 -14.15 -2.65 9.56
CA ARG A 14 -15.41 -2.84 8.82
C ARG A 14 -15.19 -3.06 7.34
N ALA A 15 -14.25 -2.33 6.73
CA ALA A 15 -13.89 -2.52 5.32
C ALA A 15 -13.34 -3.93 5.10
N VAL A 16 -12.41 -4.40 5.95
CA VAL A 16 -11.90 -5.76 5.89
C VAL A 16 -13.01 -6.79 6.08
N TYR A 17 -13.92 -6.58 7.04
CA TYR A 17 -15.07 -7.47 7.23
C TYR A 17 -15.93 -7.59 5.98
N LYS A 18 -16.25 -6.45 5.33
CA LYS A 18 -17.08 -6.43 4.12
C LYS A 18 -16.46 -7.24 2.99
N GLU A 19 -15.14 -7.18 2.84
CA GLU A 19 -14.39 -7.94 1.84
C GLU A 19 -14.36 -9.44 2.13
N ILE A 20 -14.04 -9.84 3.37
CA ILE A 20 -13.83 -11.27 3.70
C ILE A 20 -15.13 -12.03 3.99
N ARG A 21 -16.18 -11.35 4.48
CA ARG A 21 -17.48 -11.95 4.85
C ARG A 21 -18.06 -12.86 3.76
N PRO A 22 -18.18 -12.47 2.48
CA PRO A 22 -18.77 -13.32 1.45
C PRO A 22 -17.96 -14.59 1.16
N ALA A 23 -16.65 -14.59 1.45
CA ALA A 23 -15.76 -15.70 1.12
C ALA A 23 -15.67 -16.78 2.21
N ILE A 24 -16.18 -16.52 3.42
CA ILE A 24 -16.03 -17.41 4.59
C ILE A 24 -17.42 -17.85 5.08
N PRO A 25 -17.70 -19.17 5.14
CA PRO A 25 -18.96 -19.68 5.67
C PRO A 25 -19.20 -19.22 7.11
N ARG A 26 -20.45 -18.85 7.43
CA ARG A 26 -20.81 -18.27 8.74
C ARG A 26 -20.40 -19.15 9.94
N ALA A 27 -20.46 -20.47 9.80
CA ALA A 27 -20.12 -21.42 10.86
C ALA A 27 -18.62 -21.43 11.23
N GLN A 28 -17.76 -20.91 10.35
CA GLN A 28 -16.30 -20.89 10.56
C GLN A 28 -15.83 -19.62 11.26
N TRP A 29 -16.73 -18.68 11.52
CA TRP A 29 -16.40 -17.44 12.19
C TRP A 29 -16.30 -17.65 13.71
N PRO A 30 -15.31 -17.03 14.37
CA PRO A 30 -15.24 -17.03 15.83
C PRO A 30 -16.43 -16.28 16.43
N THR A 31 -16.77 -16.64 17.67
CA THR A 31 -17.82 -15.97 18.45
C THR A 31 -17.41 -14.56 18.89
N SER A 32 -16.11 -14.35 19.16
CA SER A 32 -15.50 -13.06 19.44
C SER A 32 -15.03 -12.34 18.16
N ALA A 33 -14.52 -11.11 18.31
CA ALA A 33 -13.88 -10.40 17.21
C ALA A 33 -12.65 -11.18 16.69
N LEU A 34 -12.52 -11.27 15.38
CA LEU A 34 -11.44 -11.97 14.69
C LEU A 34 -10.19 -11.09 14.68
N ARG A 35 -9.12 -11.54 15.32
CA ARG A 35 -7.87 -10.78 15.35
C ARG A 35 -7.07 -11.02 14.09
N ALA A 36 -6.65 -9.96 13.43
CA ALA A 36 -5.81 -10.03 12.24
C ALA A 36 -4.62 -9.08 12.36
N SER A 37 -3.44 -9.56 11.94
CA SER A 37 -2.25 -8.74 11.82
C SER A 37 -2.01 -8.38 10.36
N PHE A 38 -1.69 -7.10 10.13
CA PHE A 38 -1.49 -6.56 8.80
C PHE A 38 -0.07 -6.02 8.66
N THR A 39 0.55 -6.37 7.54
CA THR A 39 1.84 -5.85 7.10
C THR A 39 1.68 -5.32 5.67
N PRO A 40 2.13 -4.09 5.38
CA PRO A 40 2.07 -3.57 4.04
C PRO A 40 3.10 -4.26 3.14
N SER A 41 2.73 -4.49 1.89
CA SER A 41 3.65 -4.98 0.86
C SER A 41 4.78 -3.98 0.60
N SER A 42 5.94 -4.45 0.13
CA SER A 42 7.11 -3.61 -0.20
C SER A 42 6.84 -2.53 -1.24
N ASP A 43 5.81 -2.73 -2.07
CA ASP A 43 5.37 -1.75 -3.06
C ASP A 43 4.37 -0.72 -2.51
N GLY A 44 3.84 -0.92 -1.30
CA GLY A 44 2.86 -0.05 -0.66
C GLY A 44 1.46 -0.13 -1.27
N LEU A 45 1.19 -1.07 -2.18
CA LEU A 45 -0.08 -1.16 -2.93
C LEU A 45 -1.05 -2.24 -2.41
N ALA A 46 -0.61 -3.06 -1.47
CA ALA A 46 -1.41 -4.15 -0.92
C ALA A 46 -1.06 -4.37 0.55
N LEU A 47 -1.98 -4.99 1.27
CA LEU A 47 -1.77 -5.48 2.63
C LEU A 47 -1.65 -7.00 2.61
N ILE A 48 -0.68 -7.50 3.37
CA ILE A 48 -0.52 -8.90 3.71
C ILE A 48 -1.18 -9.08 5.07
N ALA A 49 -2.16 -9.98 5.14
CA ALA A 49 -2.94 -10.22 6.35
C ALA A 49 -2.69 -11.63 6.88
N ALA A 50 -2.62 -11.76 8.20
CA ALA A 50 -2.62 -13.04 8.90
C ALA A 50 -3.73 -13.02 9.95
N PHE A 51 -4.66 -13.99 9.85
CA PHE A 51 -5.85 -14.08 10.69
C PHE A 51 -5.67 -15.13 11.78
N GLU A 52 -5.84 -14.73 13.03
CA GLU A 52 -5.82 -15.60 14.21
C GLU A 52 -7.25 -16.01 14.55
N GLY A 53 -7.53 -17.31 14.62
CA GLY A 53 -8.86 -17.83 15.03
C GLY A 53 -9.76 -18.33 13.89
N LEU A 54 -9.31 -18.27 12.64
CA LEU A 54 -9.93 -19.01 11.53
C LEU A 54 -9.21 -20.33 11.29
N PRO A 55 -9.90 -21.38 10.80
CA PRO A 55 -9.23 -22.57 10.29
C PRO A 55 -8.26 -22.20 9.16
N PRO A 56 -7.12 -22.91 9.00
CA PRO A 56 -6.02 -22.49 8.14
C PRO A 56 -6.42 -22.31 6.67
N ALA A 57 -7.34 -23.13 6.15
CA ALA A 57 -7.86 -23.00 4.80
C ALA A 57 -8.61 -21.66 4.59
N TYR A 58 -9.47 -21.29 5.53
CA TYR A 58 -10.25 -20.05 5.45
C TYR A 58 -9.41 -18.82 5.79
N ALA A 59 -8.40 -18.95 6.67
CA ALA A 59 -7.42 -17.90 6.92
C ALA A 59 -6.63 -17.56 5.65
N ALA A 60 -6.23 -18.58 4.87
CA ALA A 60 -5.56 -18.37 3.59
C ALA A 60 -6.47 -17.70 2.54
N VAL A 61 -7.74 -18.10 2.46
CA VAL A 61 -8.73 -17.46 1.58
C VAL A 61 -8.94 -16.00 1.98
N ALA A 62 -9.12 -15.72 3.26
CA ALA A 62 -9.28 -14.35 3.77
C ALA A 62 -8.06 -13.48 3.44
N ALA A 63 -6.85 -14.02 3.62
CA ALA A 63 -5.60 -13.33 3.28
C ALA A 63 -5.52 -13.03 1.77
N GLN A 64 -5.94 -13.97 0.92
CA GLN A 64 -5.98 -13.75 -0.53
C GLN A 64 -7.02 -12.68 -0.92
N VAL A 65 -8.18 -12.66 -0.27
CA VAL A 65 -9.22 -11.64 -0.53
C VAL A 65 -8.71 -10.26 -0.14
N VAL A 66 -8.09 -10.10 1.03
CA VAL A 66 -7.45 -8.84 1.43
C VAL A 66 -6.36 -8.42 0.43
N LEU A 67 -5.54 -9.37 -0.03
CA LEU A 67 -4.50 -9.08 -1.02
C LEU A 67 -5.08 -8.66 -2.37
N ARG A 68 -6.26 -9.18 -2.76
CA ARG A 68 -6.97 -8.82 -4.00
C ARG A 68 -7.61 -7.44 -3.94
N ALA A 69 -8.09 -7.01 -2.77
CA ALA A 69 -8.64 -5.66 -2.58
C ALA A 69 -7.58 -4.55 -2.69
N LYS A 70 -6.27 -4.90 -2.65
CA LYS A 70 -5.13 -4.03 -2.98
C LYS A 70 -5.23 -2.61 -2.37
N VAL A 71 -5.42 -1.61 -3.23
CA VAL A 71 -5.30 -0.19 -2.91
C VAL A 71 -6.46 0.28 -2.04
N ASP A 72 -7.66 -0.28 -2.22
CA ASP A 72 -8.85 0.17 -1.50
C ASP A 72 -8.72 -0.05 0.00
N LEU A 73 -8.19 -1.21 0.43
CA LEU A 73 -7.91 -1.48 1.83
C LEU A 73 -6.70 -0.71 2.35
N VAL A 74 -5.69 -0.44 1.51
CA VAL A 74 -4.52 0.36 1.91
C VAL A 74 -4.93 1.81 2.21
N LEU A 75 -5.83 2.40 1.42
CA LEU A 75 -6.28 3.78 1.59
C LEU A 75 -7.03 4.01 2.91
N VAL A 76 -7.75 3.00 3.40
CA VAL A 76 -8.48 3.05 4.67
C VAL A 76 -7.60 2.67 5.87
N SER A 77 -6.37 2.22 5.63
CA SER A 77 -5.45 1.75 6.68
C SER A 77 -4.61 2.87 7.30
N PRO A 78 -4.09 2.70 8.53
CA PRO A 78 -3.18 3.66 9.17
C PRO A 78 -1.86 3.89 8.40
N VAL A 79 -1.51 2.97 7.49
CA VAL A 79 -0.28 3.04 6.68
C VAL A 79 -0.48 3.75 5.33
N ALA A 80 -1.68 4.26 5.04
CA ALA A 80 -2.04 4.91 3.78
C ALA A 80 -1.08 6.07 3.40
N VAL A 81 -0.69 6.90 4.37
CA VAL A 81 0.20 8.06 4.14
C VAL A 81 1.61 7.61 3.74
N LEU A 82 2.10 6.52 4.32
CA LEU A 82 3.42 5.97 3.97
C LEU A 82 3.37 5.28 2.60
N ALA A 83 2.28 4.57 2.32
CA ALA A 83 2.03 3.92 1.04
C ALA A 83 1.98 4.93 -0.12
N SER A 84 1.20 6.01 0.03
CA SER A 84 1.07 7.06 -1.00
C SER A 84 2.41 7.73 -1.29
N ALA A 85 3.23 7.96 -0.27
CA ALA A 85 4.58 8.51 -0.43
C ALA A 85 5.52 7.57 -1.23
N VAL A 86 5.43 6.25 -1.03
CA VAL A 86 6.22 5.26 -1.80
C VAL A 86 5.78 5.25 -3.27
N VAL A 87 4.47 5.27 -3.53
CA VAL A 87 3.92 5.30 -4.91
C VAL A 87 4.35 6.56 -5.63
N TYR A 88 4.23 7.72 -4.97
CA TYR A 88 4.65 9.00 -5.54
C TYR A 88 6.15 9.01 -5.86
N MET A 89 7.00 8.56 -4.94
CA MET A 89 8.45 8.48 -5.16
C MET A 89 8.82 7.50 -6.29
N ARG A 90 8.12 6.37 -6.39
CA ARG A 90 8.31 5.40 -7.48
C ARG A 90 7.95 6.03 -8.82
N ARG A 91 6.84 6.77 -8.92
CA ARG A 91 6.44 7.47 -10.14
C ARG A 91 7.52 8.46 -10.59
N TRP A 92 8.06 9.27 -9.67
CA TRP A 92 9.15 10.19 -9.99
C TRP A 92 10.40 9.47 -10.48
N ARG A 93 10.82 8.40 -9.80
CA ARG A 93 11.94 7.56 -10.25
C ARG A 93 11.72 7.05 -11.68
N ASP A 94 10.53 6.52 -11.96
CA ASP A 94 10.21 5.96 -13.27
C ASP A 94 10.19 7.07 -14.34
N THR A 95 9.62 8.23 -14.06
CA THR A 95 9.68 9.42 -14.94
C THR A 95 11.13 9.85 -15.22
N PHE A 96 12.01 9.88 -14.21
CA PHE A 96 13.43 10.18 -14.41
C PHE A 96 14.13 9.12 -15.26
N LEU A 97 13.86 7.82 -15.05
CA LEU A 97 14.42 6.74 -15.86
C LEU A 97 13.98 6.85 -17.33
N TYR A 98 12.70 7.13 -17.58
CA TYR A 98 12.18 7.34 -18.94
C TYR A 98 12.73 8.61 -19.60
N ALA A 99 12.99 9.68 -18.84
CA ALA A 99 13.64 10.88 -19.35
C ALA A 99 15.15 10.69 -19.61
N LEU A 100 15.81 9.85 -18.79
CA LEU A 100 17.22 9.52 -18.93
C LEU A 100 17.50 8.65 -20.17
N LEU A 101 16.60 7.73 -20.50
CA LEU A 101 16.76 6.80 -21.62
C LEU A 101 17.12 7.52 -22.95
N PRO A 102 16.33 8.48 -23.48
CA PRO A 102 16.70 9.19 -24.71
C PRO A 102 18.00 10.00 -24.55
N LEU A 103 18.32 10.44 -23.34
CA LEU A 103 19.54 11.21 -23.05
C LEU A 103 20.79 10.33 -23.09
N LEU A 104 20.72 9.08 -22.61
CA LEU A 104 21.79 8.08 -22.77
C LEU A 104 22.02 7.71 -24.24
N PHE A 105 20.95 7.66 -25.04
CA PHE A 105 21.03 7.46 -26.50
C PHE A 105 21.51 8.71 -27.25
N ALA A 106 21.38 9.90 -26.67
CA ALA A 106 21.88 11.14 -27.26
C ALA A 106 23.40 11.34 -27.08
N ILE A 107 24.03 10.74 -26.07
CA ILE A 107 25.47 10.90 -25.78
C ILE A 107 26.36 10.53 -26.99
N PRO A 108 26.14 9.41 -27.71
CA PRO A 108 26.90 9.09 -28.93
C PRO A 108 26.61 10.06 -30.09
N LEU A 109 25.41 10.64 -30.16
CA LEU A 109 24.98 11.56 -31.22
C LEU A 109 25.46 13.01 -31.00
N MET A 110 25.90 13.35 -29.78
CA MET A 110 26.38 14.68 -29.39
C MET A 110 27.88 14.88 -29.62
N ALA A 111 28.60 13.87 -30.13
CA ALA A 111 30.02 13.92 -30.44
C ALA A 111 30.49 15.09 -31.35
N PRO A 112 29.67 15.68 -32.25
CA PRO A 112 30.10 16.82 -33.08
C PRO A 112 29.65 18.20 -32.55
N LEU A 113 28.96 18.29 -31.40
CA LEU A 113 28.54 19.57 -30.83
C LEU A 113 29.70 20.17 -30.03
N GLY A 114 30.21 21.34 -30.45
CA GLY A 114 31.46 21.93 -29.95
C GLY A 114 31.60 22.02 -28.42
N ASP A 115 32.84 22.21 -27.96
CA ASP A 115 33.30 22.08 -26.56
C ASP A 115 32.39 22.72 -25.50
N ALA A 116 31.83 23.91 -25.77
CA ALA A 116 30.97 24.61 -24.82
C ALA A 116 29.60 23.93 -24.64
N ALA A 117 28.99 23.44 -25.73
CA ALA A 117 27.72 22.72 -25.70
C ALA A 117 27.91 21.34 -25.05
N MET A 118 29.03 20.67 -25.33
CA MET A 118 29.39 19.40 -24.71
C MET A 118 29.56 19.53 -23.19
N ARG A 119 30.26 20.58 -22.72
CA ARG A 119 30.43 20.86 -21.28
C ARG A 119 29.10 21.13 -20.58
N ALA A 120 28.23 21.94 -21.17
CA ALA A 120 26.91 22.24 -20.60
C ALA A 120 26.05 20.97 -20.48
N SER A 121 26.03 20.12 -21.51
CA SER A 121 25.32 18.84 -21.50
C SER A 121 25.85 17.88 -20.43
N PHE A 122 27.17 17.84 -20.23
CA PHE A 122 27.79 16.99 -19.20
C PHE A 122 27.42 17.43 -17.77
N VAL A 123 27.36 18.75 -17.53
CA VAL A 123 26.92 19.30 -16.24
C VAL A 123 25.45 18.96 -15.97
N LEU A 124 24.58 19.13 -16.97
CA LEU A 124 23.16 18.75 -16.85
C LEU A 124 22.97 17.24 -16.63
N PHE A 125 23.78 16.41 -17.30
CA PHE A 125 23.77 14.96 -17.12
C PHE A 125 24.15 14.56 -15.68
N SER A 126 25.24 15.12 -15.16
CA SER A 126 25.70 14.82 -13.80
C SER A 126 24.70 15.27 -12.72
N LEU A 127 24.07 16.43 -12.89
CA LEU A 127 22.96 16.88 -12.04
C LEU A 127 21.76 15.93 -12.08
N ASN A 128 21.37 15.46 -13.27
CA ASN A 128 20.29 14.48 -13.43
C ASN A 128 20.63 13.14 -12.76
N MET A 129 21.87 12.68 -12.90
CA MET A 129 22.34 11.46 -12.22
C MET A 129 22.30 11.61 -10.70
N ALA A 130 22.76 12.74 -10.16
CA ALA A 130 22.67 13.03 -8.73
C ALA A 130 21.22 13.05 -8.24
N ALA A 131 20.32 13.69 -8.99
CA ALA A 131 18.89 13.71 -8.68
C ALA A 131 18.27 12.29 -8.68
N LEU A 132 18.66 11.44 -9.63
CA LEU A 132 18.23 10.04 -9.69
C LEU A 132 18.72 9.25 -8.47
N LEU A 133 19.99 9.39 -8.09
CA LEU A 133 20.54 8.69 -6.91
C LEU A 133 19.84 9.14 -5.63
N VAL A 134 19.57 10.43 -5.46
CA VAL A 134 18.86 10.97 -4.30
C VAL A 134 17.42 10.47 -4.24
N THR A 135 16.69 10.46 -5.36
CA THR A 135 15.32 9.94 -5.41
C THR A 135 15.27 8.44 -5.13
N HIS A 136 16.24 7.68 -5.63
CA HIS A 136 16.37 6.26 -5.34
C HIS A 136 16.66 6.00 -3.85
N ALA A 137 17.60 6.73 -3.25
CA ALA A 137 17.91 6.63 -1.83
C ALA A 137 16.68 6.96 -0.96
N ARG A 138 15.94 8.03 -1.31
CA ARG A 138 14.69 8.40 -0.62
C ARG A 138 13.62 7.31 -0.76
N LEU A 139 13.48 6.71 -1.93
CA LEU A 139 12.56 5.59 -2.15
C LEU A 139 12.91 4.39 -1.26
N LEU A 140 14.19 4.01 -1.18
CA LEU A 140 14.67 2.94 -0.32
C LEU A 140 14.39 3.23 1.16
N GLN A 141 14.67 4.44 1.62
CA GLN A 141 14.38 4.86 2.99
C GLN A 141 12.87 4.79 3.30
N ARG A 142 12.01 5.21 2.37
CA ARG A 142 10.55 5.15 2.54
C ARG A 142 10.04 3.71 2.55
N ARG A 143 10.56 2.84 1.68
CA ARG A 143 10.26 1.40 1.69
C ARG A 143 10.67 0.74 2.99
N ALA A 144 11.86 1.05 3.51
CA ALA A 144 12.33 0.53 4.78
C ALA A 144 11.41 0.95 5.95
N LYS A 145 10.97 2.22 5.98
CA LYS A 145 10.00 2.69 6.97
C LYS A 145 8.64 2.02 6.85
N LEU A 146 8.18 1.78 5.61
CA LEU A 146 6.90 1.13 5.34
C LEU A 146 6.91 -0.35 5.77
N GLN A 147 8.00 -1.08 5.53
CA GLN A 147 8.17 -2.47 5.98
C GLN A 147 8.13 -2.63 7.52
N GLN A 148 8.48 -1.58 8.26
CA GLN A 148 8.44 -1.57 9.72
C GLN A 148 7.04 -1.26 10.28
N GLY A 149 6.09 -0.88 9.42
CA GLY A 149 4.70 -0.64 9.79
C GLY A 149 3.97 -1.97 9.94
N ARG A 150 3.70 -2.39 11.16
CA ARG A 150 2.83 -3.54 11.44
C ARG A 150 1.75 -3.07 12.42
N PHE A 151 0.52 -3.50 12.18
CA PHE A 151 -0.60 -3.19 13.06
C PHE A 151 -1.54 -4.39 13.19
N ILE A 152 -2.40 -4.34 14.20
CA ILE A 152 -3.34 -5.40 14.52
C ILE A 152 -4.74 -4.79 14.45
N ALA A 153 -5.67 -5.46 13.78
CA ALA A 153 -7.07 -5.06 13.78
C ALA A 153 -7.94 -6.19 14.32
N GLU A 154 -8.92 -5.81 15.12
CA GLU A 154 -10.03 -6.68 15.51
C GLU A 154 -11.12 -6.51 14.47
N ILE A 155 -11.44 -7.59 13.77
CA ILE A 155 -12.44 -7.62 12.72
C ILE A 155 -13.73 -8.16 13.33
N PRO A 156 -14.88 -7.51 13.11
CA PRO A 156 -16.12 -8.02 13.66
C PRO A 156 -16.50 -9.39 13.11
N SER A 157 -17.10 -10.21 13.98
CA SER A 157 -17.73 -11.46 13.57
C SER A 157 -19.20 -11.24 13.18
N PRO A 158 -19.77 -12.07 12.28
CA PRO A 158 -21.17 -12.00 11.90
C PRO A 158 -22.10 -12.22 13.10
N GLY A 159 -22.77 -11.14 13.55
CA GLY A 159 -23.65 -11.16 14.72
C GLY A 159 -23.10 -10.42 15.93
N LEU A 160 -21.84 -9.99 15.91
CA LEU A 160 -21.31 -9.05 16.89
C LEU A 160 -22.02 -7.70 16.71
N ARG A 161 -22.79 -7.25 17.71
CA ARG A 161 -23.44 -5.93 17.69
C ARG A 161 -22.40 -4.83 17.86
N ILE A 162 -21.71 -4.46 16.79
CA ILE A 162 -21.02 -3.18 16.75
C ILE A 162 -22.10 -2.11 16.66
N LYS A 163 -22.09 -1.13 17.58
CA LYS A 163 -22.92 0.07 17.44
C LYS A 163 -22.45 0.80 16.17
N VAL A 164 -23.15 0.58 15.07
CA VAL A 164 -22.96 1.32 13.82
C VAL A 164 -23.50 2.73 14.08
N PRO A 165 -22.74 3.81 13.87
CA PRO A 165 -23.34 5.14 13.82
C PRO A 165 -24.33 5.14 12.66
N GLN A 166 -25.62 5.15 13.00
CA GLN A 166 -26.71 5.28 12.05
C GLN A 166 -26.58 6.65 11.37
N GLY A 167 -26.15 6.63 10.12
CA GLY A 167 -25.90 7.84 9.35
C GLY A 167 -26.03 7.63 7.85
N THR A 168 -26.96 6.80 7.39
CA THR A 168 -27.69 6.97 6.12
C THR A 168 -28.80 5.92 6.02
N PRO A 169 -30.09 6.32 5.96
CA PRO A 169 -31.16 5.37 5.71
C PRO A 169 -31.18 5.03 4.22
N LEU A 170 -30.88 3.79 3.88
CA LEU A 170 -31.28 3.20 2.59
C LEU A 170 -32.39 2.20 2.88
N HIS A 171 -33.62 2.70 2.96
CA HIS A 171 -34.82 2.13 2.35
C HIS A 171 -36.07 2.94 2.74
N PRO A 172 -37.03 3.03 1.81
CA PRO A 172 -38.33 2.46 2.09
C PRO A 172 -38.42 1.14 1.32
N GLN A 173 -38.93 0.15 2.03
CA GLN A 173 -39.43 -1.07 1.43
C GLN A 173 -40.68 -0.71 0.62
N ASP A 174 -40.74 -1.19 -0.62
CA ASP A 174 -41.94 -1.70 -1.27
C ASP A 174 -41.51 -2.92 -2.12
#